data_AF-H9FAN4-F1
#
_entry.id   AF-H9FAN4-F1
#
_cell.length_a   1.000
_cell.length_b   1.000
_cell.length_c   1.000
_cell.angle_alpha   90.00
_cell.angle_beta   90.00
_cell.angle_gamma   90.00
#
_symmetry.space_group_name_H-M   'P 1'
#
loop_
_entity.id
_entity.type
_entity.pdbx_description
1 polymer ?
#
loop_
_entity_poly.entity_id
_entity_poly.type
_entity_poly.pdbx_seq_one_letter_code
_entity_poly.pdbx_strand_id
1 'polypeptide(L)' 'AGVCAVNGLLYVVGGDDGSCNLASVEYYNPVTDKWTLLPTNMSTGRSYAGVAVIHKSL' A
#
# COMPACT_ATOMS: atom_id res chain seq x y z
N ALA A 1 -4.52 -2.73 7.41
CA ALA A 1 -3.67 -2.02 6.44
C ALA A 1 -4.08 -0.55 6.40
N GLY A 2 -3.25 0.32 5.82
CA GLY A 2 -3.69 1.65 5.39
C GLY A 2 -3.89 1.69 3.88
N VAL A 3 -4.74 2.60 3.39
CA VAL A 3 -5.15 2.65 1.99
C VAL A 3 -5.08 4.08 1.46
N CYS A 4 -4.66 4.27 0.21
CA CYS A 4 -4.77 5.54 -0.49
C CYS A 4 -4.96 5.35 -2.00
N ALA A 5 -5.53 6.35 -2.66
CA ALA A 5 -5.61 6.40 -4.12
C ALA A 5 -4.55 7.36 -4.67
N VAL A 6 -3.72 6.90 -5.60
CA VAL A 6 -2.68 7.70 -6.26
C VAL A 6 -2.65 7.36 -7.73
N ASN A 7 -2.67 8.37 -8.60
CA ASN A 7 -2.59 8.22 -10.06
C ASN A 7 -3.59 7.21 -10.65
N GLY A 8 -4.81 7.16 -10.11
CA GLY A 8 -5.87 6.25 -10.58
C GLY A 8 -5.73 4.78 -10.12
N LEU A 9 -4.75 4.49 -9.26
CA LEU A 9 -4.55 3.17 -8.66
C LEU A 9 -4.88 3.21 -7.15
N LEU A 10 -5.38 2.11 -6.61
CA LEU A 10 -5.66 1.95 -5.18
C LEU A 10 -4.51 1.19 -4.51
N TYR A 11 -3.79 1.82 -3.60
CA TYR A 11 -2.67 1.21 -2.88
C TYR A 11 -3.11 0.72 -1.49
N VAL A 12 -2.65 -0.47 -1.13
CA VAL A 12 -2.77 -1.06 0.21
C VAL A 12 -1.36 -1.19 0.79
N VAL A 13 -1.14 -0.56 1.94
CA VAL A 13 0.18 -0.43 2.57
C VAL A 13 0.17 -1.15 3.92
N GLY A 14 1.02 -2.16 4.05
CA GLY A 14 1.17 -2.98 5.25
C GLY A 14 -0.13 -3.67 5.67
N GLY A 15 -0.32 -3.84 6.97
CA GLY A 15 -1.42 -4.62 7.54
C GLY A 15 -0.90 -5.75 8.42
N ASP A 16 -1.78 -6.70 8.68
CA ASP A 16 -1.53 -7.91 9.47
C ASP A 16 -2.29 -9.04 8.79
N ASP A 17 -1.66 -10.21 8.63
CA ASP A 17 -2.24 -11.41 8.02
C ASP A 17 -2.71 -12.44 9.07
N GLY A 18 -2.77 -12.06 10.35
CA GLY A 18 -3.03 -12.92 11.49
C GLY A 18 -1.79 -13.62 12.05
N SER A 19 -0.66 -13.59 11.34
CA SER A 19 0.62 -14.16 11.78
C SER A 19 1.69 -13.09 12.00
N CYS A 20 1.76 -12.10 11.12
CA CYS A 20 2.76 -11.05 11.19
C CYS A 20 2.27 -9.71 10.61
N ASN A 21 2.90 -8.64 11.09
CA ASN A 21 2.75 -7.33 10.47
C ASN A 21 3.44 -7.32 9.10
N LEU A 22 2.71 -6.87 8.08
CA LEU A 22 3.17 -6.87 6.70
C LEU A 22 3.98 -5.62 6.38
N ALA A 23 5.10 -5.80 5.69
CA ALA A 23 5.91 -4.72 5.10
C ALA A 23 5.59 -4.48 3.63
N SER A 24 4.79 -5.38 3.02
CA SER A 24 4.40 -5.32 1.63
C SER A 24 3.53 -4.11 1.32
N VAL A 25 3.59 -3.71 0.06
CA VAL A 25 2.66 -2.76 -0.54
C VAL A 25 2.17 -3.38 -1.84
N GLU A 26 0.87 -3.34 -2.07
CA GLU A 26 0.25 -3.78 -3.31
C GLU A 26 -0.69 -2.69 -3.83
N TYR A 27 -0.94 -2.72 -5.14
CA TYR A 27 -1.92 -1.82 -5.75
C TYR A 27 -2.90 -2.57 -6.62
N TYR A 28 -4.12 -2.06 -6.65
CA TYR A 28 -5.17 -2.46 -7.58
C TYR A 28 -5.22 -1.49 -8.75
N ASN A 29 -5.23 -2.06 -9.96
CA ASN A 29 -5.48 -1.34 -11.20
C ASN A 29 -6.91 -1.66 -11.69
N PRO A 30 -7.86 -0.69 -11.66
CA PRO A 30 -9.24 -0.92 -12.08
C PRO A 30 -9.40 -1.14 -13.59
N VAL A 31 -8.43 -0.73 -14.42
CA VAL A 31 -8.48 -0.93 -15.88
C VAL A 31 -8.19 -2.39 -16.24
N THR A 32 -7.28 -3.03 -15.51
CA THR A 32 -6.87 -4.42 -15.77
C THR A 32 -7.51 -5.42 -14.83
N ASP A 33 -8.25 -4.94 -13.82
CA ASP A 33 -8.84 -5.71 -12.73
C ASP A 33 -7.83 -6.63 -12.04
N LYS A 34 -6.68 -6.07 -11.67
CA LYS A 34 -5.58 -6.84 -11.07
C LYS A 34 -4.95 -6.13 -9.89
N TRP A 35 -4.63 -6.95 -8.89
CA TRP A 35 -3.68 -6.60 -7.83
C TRP A 35 -2.25 -6.88 -8.29
N THR A 36 -1.32 -6.03 -7.88
CA THR A 36 0.11 -6.19 -8.17
C THR A 36 0.92 -5.81 -6.93
N LEU A 37 1.81 -6.70 -6.51
CA LEU A 37 2.75 -6.44 -5.43
C LEU A 37 3.86 -5.51 -5.93
N LEU A 38 4.19 -4.48 -5.14
CA LEU A 38 5.36 -3.66 -5.42
C LEU A 38 6.65 -4.45 -5.15
N PRO A 39 7.71 -4.26 -5.97
CA PRO A 39 8.99 -4.94 -5.76
C PRO A 39 9.74 -4.42 -4.52
N THR A 40 9.41 -3.21 -4.04
CA THR A 40 10.01 -2.59 -2.86
C THR A 40 9.03 -2.55 -1.71
N ASN A 41 9.51 -2.94 -0.54
CA ASN A 41 8.73 -2.98 0.71
C ASN A 41 9.05 -1.78 1.60
N MET A 42 8.18 -1.55 2.59
CA MET A 42 8.54 -0.72 3.74
C MET A 42 9.72 -1.33 4.50
N SER A 43 10.48 -0.51 5.23
CA SER A 43 11.61 -0.97 6.04
C SER A 43 11.22 -1.88 7.21
N THR A 44 9.97 -1.81 7.67
CA THR A 44 9.45 -2.62 8.78
C THR A 44 7.97 -2.87 8.57
N GLY A 45 7.53 -4.10 8.83
CA GLY A 45 6.12 -4.45 8.78
C GLY A 45 5.31 -3.70 9.82
N ARG A 46 4.15 -3.17 9.43
CA ARG A 46 3.29 -2.38 10.33
C ARG A 46 1.82 -2.58 10.03
N SER A 47 1.03 -2.64 11.10
CA SER A 47 -0.43 -2.66 11.08
C SER A 47 -0.99 -1.42 11.78
N TYR A 48 -2.29 -1.16 11.63
CA TYR A 48 -3.02 -0.01 12.22
C TYR A 48 -2.46 1.39 11.92
N ALA A 49 -1.56 1.51 10.94
CA ALA A 49 -0.97 2.79 10.55
C ALA A 49 -1.92 3.60 9.66
N GLY A 50 -1.92 4.93 9.85
CA GLY A 50 -2.54 5.87 8.91
C GLY A 50 -1.68 6.05 7.66
N VAL A 51 -2.31 6.22 6.50
CA VAL A 51 -1.64 6.45 5.21
C VAL A 51 -2.23 7.71 4.59
N ALA A 52 -1.37 8.60 4.13
CA ALA A 52 -1.75 9.84 3.46
C ALA A 52 -0.84 10.08 2.25
N VAL A 53 -1.40 10.73 1.24
CA VAL A 53 -0.67 11.18 0.06
C VAL A 53 -0.43 12.67 0.22
N ILE A 54 0.81 13.09 0.10
CA ILE A 54 1.20 14.49 0.15
C ILE A 54 1.75 14.91 -1.21
N HIS A 55 1.50 16.17 -1.59
CA HIS A 55 2.08 16.73 -2.78
C HIS A 55 3.58 16.97 -2.54
N LYS A 56 4.44 16.51 -3.46
CA LYS A 56 5.85 16.92 -3.44
C LYS A 56 5.92 18.37 -3.92
N SER A 57 6.29 19.29 -3.02
CA SER A 57 6.70 20.63 -3.44
C SER A 57 8.06 20.53 -4.13
N LEU A 58 8.21 21.25 -5.23
CA LEU A 58 9.46 21.39 -5.98
C LEU A 58 10.58 21.96 -5.10
#